data_AF-A0A8C9UJJ0-F1
#
_entry.id   AF-A0A8C9UJJ0-F1
#
_cell.length_a   1.000
_cell.length_b   1.000
_cell.length_c   1.000
_cell.angle_alpha   90.00
_cell.angle_beta   90.00
_cell.angle_gamma   90.00
#
_symmetry.space_group_name_H-M   'P 1'
#
loop_
_entity.id
_entity.type
_entity.pdbx_description
1 polymer ?
#
loop_
_entity_poly.entity_id
_entity_poly.type
_entity_poly.pdbx_seq_one_letter_code
_entity_poly.pdbx_strand_id
1 'polypeptide(L)'
;MALYELFSHPAERGYRAGLARQGHSATYRIWGTEAFNSGFWLKRSSYEEQPTVRFQHQVLLVALLGPEHGGFLAWSTFPAFNRLQGDHLRVPLVSSREEDRNQDGKMDMLHFKLELPLQPTEHVLGVQLILTFSYQLHVSVINGTSPFAYDYDLTHIVAAYQERNVTTVLNDANPIWLVGRAAEAPFVINAVIRYPVEPGFWEMVKFAWVQYVSILLIFLWVFKRIKIFVFQNQVVTTIPVTAMPPGEVYKEHLS
;
A
#
# COMPACT_ATOMS: atom_id res chain seq x y z
N MET A 1 -7.17 0.15 16.40
CA MET A 1 -7.14 1.36 17.25
C MET A 1 -5.78 2.00 17.01
N ALA A 2 -5.74 3.13 16.30
CA ALA A 2 -4.51 3.85 16.03
C ALA A 2 -4.36 4.97 17.06
N LEU A 3 -3.35 4.88 17.91
CA LEU A 3 -2.97 5.89 18.90
C LEU A 3 -1.79 6.67 18.31
N TYR A 4 -1.95 7.98 18.10
CA TYR A 4 -0.82 8.83 17.70
C TYR A 4 -0.75 10.06 18.60
N GLU A 5 0.47 10.34 19.03
CA GLU A 5 0.87 11.42 19.92
C GLU A 5 1.77 12.37 19.12
N LEU A 6 1.28 13.56 18.79
CA LEU A 6 2.09 14.60 18.13
C LEU A 6 2.76 15.47 19.19
N PHE A 7 4.08 15.33 19.35
CA PHE A 7 4.88 16.20 20.22
C PHE A 7 5.69 17.27 19.45
N SER A 8 6.07 18.27 20.24
CA SER A 8 6.44 19.66 19.95
C SER A 8 7.92 19.94 19.65
N HIS A 9 8.20 21.06 18.98
CA HIS A 9 9.53 21.61 18.67
C HIS A 9 10.48 21.78 19.88
N PRO A 10 11.82 21.74 19.67
CA PRO A 10 12.57 23.01 19.56
C PRO A 10 13.81 23.04 18.61
N ALA A 11 14.06 24.26 18.11
CA ALA A 11 15.35 24.92 17.86
C ALA A 11 16.24 24.62 16.62
N GLU A 12 16.83 25.73 16.18
CA GLU A 12 17.49 26.05 14.91
C GLU A 12 18.91 25.49 14.64
N ARG A 13 19.21 25.40 13.33
CA ARG A 13 20.47 25.72 12.60
C ARG A 13 21.70 24.78 12.67
N GLY A 14 22.19 24.50 11.47
CA GLY A 14 23.61 24.23 11.18
C GLY A 14 23.87 23.83 9.73
N TYR A 15 24.25 24.78 8.86
CA TYR A 15 24.79 24.47 7.53
C TYR A 15 26.24 24.00 7.64
N ARG A 16 26.61 22.95 6.90
CA ARG A 16 28.01 22.70 6.54
C ARG A 16 28.12 22.25 5.07
N ALA A 17 28.76 23.11 4.29
CA ALA A 17 29.32 22.78 2.99
C ALA A 17 30.62 21.98 3.18
N GLY A 18 30.81 20.96 2.35
CA GLY A 18 32.05 20.19 2.25
C GLY A 18 32.51 20.11 0.80
N LEU A 19 33.54 20.88 0.47
CA LEU A 19 34.27 20.82 -0.79
C LEU A 19 34.93 19.43 -0.93
N ALA A 20 34.51 18.60 -1.89
CA ALA A 20 35.21 17.36 -2.21
C ALA A 20 36.02 17.54 -3.50
N ARG A 21 37.35 17.57 -3.33
CA ARG A 21 38.38 17.69 -4.37
C ARG A 21 38.49 16.37 -5.14
N GLN A 22 38.51 16.47 -6.46
CA GLN A 22 38.60 15.37 -7.41
C GLN A 22 39.89 14.54 -7.20
N GLY A 23 39.73 13.24 -6.94
CA GLY A 23 40.81 12.26 -6.91
C GLY A 23 40.36 11.01 -7.66
N HIS A 24 40.79 10.86 -8.90
CA HIS A 24 40.52 9.67 -9.69
C HIS A 24 41.33 8.49 -9.15
N SER A 25 40.65 7.46 -8.66
CA SER A 25 41.20 6.11 -8.55
C SER A 25 40.12 5.15 -9.05
N ALA A 26 40.24 4.79 -10.32
CA ALA A 26 39.36 3.84 -10.99
C ALA A 26 39.70 2.42 -10.48
N THR A 27 39.03 2.00 -9.40
CA THR A 27 38.96 0.59 -9.03
C THR A 27 37.79 -0.01 -9.80
N TYR A 28 38.07 -0.89 -10.75
CA TYR A 28 37.07 -1.65 -11.48
C TYR A 28 36.43 -2.67 -10.53
N ARG A 29 35.35 -2.27 -9.84
CA ARG A 29 34.51 -3.20 -9.11
C ARG A 29 33.58 -3.84 -10.14
N ILE A 30 33.78 -5.12 -10.43
CA ILE A 30 32.88 -5.93 -11.27
C ILE A 30 31.52 -5.93 -10.56
N TRP A 31 30.58 -5.14 -11.05
CA TRP A 31 29.17 -5.19 -10.64
C TRP A 31 28.56 -6.45 -11.22
N GLY A 32 28.42 -7.52 -10.44
CA GLY A 32 27.83 -8.74 -11.00
C GLY A 32 27.55 -9.93 -10.09
N THR A 33 27.70 -9.85 -8.77
CA THR A 33 27.49 -11.02 -7.89
C THR A 33 26.75 -10.74 -6.58
N GLU A 34 26.04 -9.63 -6.45
CA GLU A 34 25.22 -9.36 -5.25
C GLU A 34 23.71 -9.55 -5.48
N ALA A 35 23.27 -9.84 -6.72
CA ALA A 35 21.85 -10.04 -7.04
C ALA A 35 21.35 -11.49 -6.87
N PHE A 36 22.20 -12.43 -6.44
CA PHE A 36 21.84 -13.86 -6.40
C PHE A 36 21.40 -14.38 -5.03
N ASN A 37 21.24 -13.51 -4.02
CA ASN A 37 20.78 -13.93 -2.68
C ASN A 37 19.25 -13.83 -2.49
N SER A 38 18.53 -13.24 -3.45
CA SER A 38 17.07 -13.37 -3.58
C SER A 38 16.80 -14.36 -4.70
N GLY A 39 16.62 -15.64 -4.35
CA GLY A 39 16.37 -16.69 -5.34
C GLY A 39 15.26 -16.30 -6.33
N PHE A 40 15.40 -16.74 -7.58
CA PHE A 40 14.43 -16.56 -8.68
C PHE A 40 12.99 -16.94 -8.32
N TRP A 41 12.81 -17.74 -7.27
CA TRP A 41 11.53 -18.29 -6.82
C TRP A 41 10.94 -17.45 -5.69
N LEU A 42 9.71 -16.99 -5.90
CA LEU A 42 8.92 -16.32 -4.88
C LEU A 42 8.65 -17.29 -3.71
N LYS A 43 9.30 -17.07 -2.56
CA LYS A 43 9.13 -17.91 -1.36
C LYS A 43 7.94 -17.50 -0.49
N ARG A 44 7.45 -16.27 -0.67
CA ARG A 44 6.35 -15.69 0.09
C ARG A 44 5.54 -14.78 -0.82
N SER A 45 4.24 -15.00 -0.87
CA SER A 45 3.29 -14.10 -1.53
C SER A 45 2.59 -13.28 -0.44
N SER A 46 2.62 -11.96 -0.55
CA SER A 46 1.79 -11.05 0.21
C SER A 46 0.62 -10.64 -0.67
N TYR A 47 -0.60 -10.80 -0.17
CA TYR A 47 -1.80 -10.35 -0.83
C TYR A 47 -2.28 -9.07 -0.16
N GLU A 48 -2.49 -8.03 -0.95
CA GLU A 48 -3.14 -6.80 -0.51
C GLU A 48 -4.61 -6.88 -0.91
N GLU A 49 -5.48 -6.72 0.09
CA GLU A 49 -6.91 -6.62 -0.10
C GLU A 49 -7.35 -5.20 0.23
N GLN A 50 -8.31 -4.65 -0.53
CA GLN A 50 -8.97 -3.39 -0.21
C GLN A 50 -10.17 -3.69 0.70
N PRO A 51 -10.04 -3.42 2.01
CA PRO A 51 -11.07 -3.66 2.99
C PRO A 51 -12.23 -2.69 2.81
N THR A 52 -13.42 -3.10 3.25
CA THR A 52 -14.52 -2.18 3.42
C THR A 52 -14.31 -1.40 4.71
N VAL A 53 -13.88 -0.14 4.58
CA VAL A 53 -13.68 0.79 5.69
C VAL A 53 -14.87 1.73 5.79
N ARG A 54 -15.38 1.92 7.01
CA ARG A 54 -16.39 2.95 7.28
C ARG A 54 -16.01 3.74 8.53
N PHE A 55 -16.06 5.05 8.42
CA PHE A 55 -15.88 5.94 9.55
C PHE A 55 -17.08 5.84 10.50
N GLN A 56 -16.82 5.52 11.75
CA GLN A 56 -17.86 5.28 12.75
C GLN A 56 -18.37 6.58 13.39
N HIS A 57 -17.88 7.74 12.93
CA HIS A 57 -18.20 9.05 13.50
C HIS A 57 -17.93 9.13 15.01
N GLN A 58 -16.98 8.32 15.51
CA GLN A 58 -16.54 8.39 16.90
C GLN A 58 -15.12 8.94 16.95
N VAL A 59 -14.98 10.01 17.73
CA VAL A 59 -13.79 10.84 17.79
C VAL A 59 -13.44 11.08 19.26
N LEU A 60 -12.14 11.07 19.56
CA LEU A 60 -11.60 11.52 20.83
C LEU A 60 -10.46 12.50 20.53
N LEU A 61 -10.55 13.68 21.12
CA LEU A 61 -9.63 14.78 20.96
C LEU A 61 -9.10 15.18 22.33
N VAL A 62 -7.79 15.34 22.42
CA VAL A 62 -7.11 16.03 23.53
C VAL A 62 -6.17 17.07 22.92
N ALA A 63 -6.40 18.34 23.23
CA ALA A 63 -5.55 19.44 22.85
C ALA A 63 -4.78 19.92 24.09
N LEU A 64 -3.46 19.85 24.03
CA LEU A 64 -2.57 20.32 25.09
C LEU A 64 -2.42 21.83 24.95
N LEU A 65 -2.68 22.57 26.02
CA LEU A 65 -2.51 24.02 26.07
C LEU A 65 -1.14 24.41 26.63
N GLY A 66 -0.69 25.61 26.27
CA GLY A 66 0.43 26.31 26.90
C GLY A 66 0.06 27.76 27.21
N PRO A 67 0.75 28.45 28.15
CA PRO A 67 2.00 28.07 28.83
C PRO A 67 1.83 27.45 30.24
N GLU A 68 0.60 27.33 30.76
CA GLU A 68 0.38 26.72 32.08
C GLU A 68 0.63 25.20 32.05
N HIS A 69 1.44 24.71 32.99
CA HIS A 69 1.77 23.29 33.09
C HIS A 69 0.50 22.48 33.41
N GLY A 70 0.08 21.64 32.47
CA GLY A 70 -1.03 20.71 32.65
C GLY A 70 -2.39 21.22 32.17
N GLY A 71 -2.47 22.39 31.53
CA GLY A 71 -3.69 22.82 30.85
C GLY A 71 -3.98 21.95 29.63
N PHE A 72 -5.17 21.36 29.55
CA PHE A 72 -5.62 20.63 28.36
C PHE A 72 -7.11 20.86 28.13
N LEU A 73 -7.51 20.74 26.87
CA LEU A 73 -8.91 20.68 26.47
C LEU A 73 -9.18 19.30 25.91
N ALA A 74 -10.28 18.70 26.31
CA ALA A 74 -10.66 17.37 25.89
C ALA A 74 -12.10 17.37 25.38
N TRP A 75 -12.35 16.59 24.34
CA TRP A 75 -13.68 16.34 23.84
C TRP A 75 -13.76 15.00 23.13
N SER A 76 -14.90 14.35 23.26
CA SER A 76 -15.19 13.15 22.51
C SER A 76 -16.64 13.11 22.08
N THR A 77 -16.95 12.27 21.10
CA THR A 77 -18.32 11.87 20.79
C THR A 77 -18.92 10.98 21.88
N PHE A 78 -18.12 10.42 22.80
CA PHE A 78 -18.58 9.58 23.91
C PHE A 78 -19.09 10.42 25.10
N PRO A 79 -20.39 10.34 25.45
CA PRO A 79 -20.95 11.16 26.53
C PRO A 79 -20.39 10.83 27.91
N ALA A 80 -19.93 9.60 28.14
CA ALA A 80 -19.30 9.21 29.41
C ALA A 80 -17.95 9.91 29.60
N PHE A 81 -17.13 9.99 28.55
CA PHE A 81 -15.85 10.69 28.59
C PHE A 81 -16.04 12.18 28.87
N ASN A 82 -16.96 12.85 28.15
CA ASN A 82 -17.20 14.28 28.30
C ASN A 82 -17.64 14.66 29.72
N ARG A 83 -18.45 13.82 30.37
CA ARG A 83 -18.88 14.02 31.76
C ARG A 83 -17.73 14.00 32.76
N LEU A 84 -16.66 13.26 32.48
CA LEU A 84 -15.49 13.15 33.34
C LEU A 84 -14.53 14.34 33.19
N GLN A 85 -14.58 15.08 32.06
CA GLN A 85 -13.64 16.17 31.79
C GLN A 85 -13.96 17.46 32.53
N GLY A 86 -15.23 17.68 32.91
CA GLY A 86 -15.65 18.87 33.67
C GLY A 86 -15.27 20.17 32.95
N ASP A 87 -14.46 21.00 33.61
CA ASP A 87 -14.03 22.31 33.13
C ASP A 87 -13.07 22.24 31.91
N HIS A 88 -12.47 21.07 31.66
CA HIS A 88 -11.62 20.84 30.48
C HIS A 88 -12.42 20.48 29.22
N LEU A 89 -13.75 20.35 29.32
CA LEU A 89 -14.60 20.02 28.17
C LEU A 89 -14.77 21.24 27.25
N ARG A 90 -14.34 21.11 25.99
CA ARG A 90 -14.61 22.11 24.96
C ARG A 90 -15.20 21.47 23.72
N VAL A 91 -16.43 21.81 23.38
CA VAL A 91 -17.13 21.23 22.21
C VAL A 91 -16.65 21.89 20.91
N PRO A 92 -16.03 21.14 19.98
CA PRO A 92 -15.65 21.62 18.66
C PRO A 92 -16.77 21.45 17.63
N LEU A 93 -16.64 22.14 16.50
CA LEU A 93 -17.41 21.83 15.30
C LEU A 93 -16.69 20.73 14.51
N VAL A 94 -17.39 19.63 14.23
CA VAL A 94 -16.82 18.48 13.50
C VAL A 94 -17.59 18.26 12.21
N SER A 95 -16.85 18.06 11.12
CA SER A 95 -17.40 17.69 9.82
C SER A 95 -16.58 16.57 9.19
N SER A 96 -17.27 15.60 8.61
CA SER A 96 -16.66 14.46 7.93
C SER A 96 -17.36 14.22 6.59
N ARG A 97 -16.59 13.87 5.58
CA ARG A 97 -17.09 13.49 4.25
C ARG A 97 -16.27 12.31 3.73
N GLU A 98 -16.95 11.19 3.47
CA GLU A 98 -16.39 10.06 2.74
C GLU A 98 -16.59 10.27 1.23
N GLU A 99 -15.62 9.86 0.43
CA GLU A 99 -15.63 9.97 -1.03
C GLU A 99 -15.23 8.62 -1.65
N ASP A 100 -16.05 8.15 -2.57
CA ASP A 100 -15.79 7.04 -3.48
C ASP A 100 -15.46 7.65 -4.84
N ARG A 101 -14.20 7.55 -5.27
CA ARG A 101 -13.70 8.21 -6.49
C ARG A 101 -13.88 7.34 -7.72
N ASN A 102 -13.75 6.03 -7.59
CA ASN A 102 -13.85 5.09 -8.69
C ASN A 102 -15.28 4.53 -8.87
N GLN A 103 -16.21 4.90 -7.99
CA GLN A 103 -17.62 4.49 -7.96
C GLN A 103 -17.80 2.97 -7.84
N ASP A 104 -16.89 2.30 -7.12
CA ASP A 104 -16.95 0.85 -6.92
C ASP A 104 -17.80 0.44 -5.69
N GLY A 105 -18.33 1.41 -4.95
CA GLY A 105 -19.13 1.21 -3.74
C GLY A 105 -18.30 1.08 -2.46
N LYS A 106 -16.97 1.12 -2.55
CA LYS A 106 -16.03 1.24 -1.43
C LYS A 106 -15.61 2.70 -1.29
N MET A 107 -15.38 3.12 -0.05
CA MET A 107 -14.89 4.48 0.20
C MET A 107 -13.39 4.51 -0.02
N ASP A 108 -12.90 5.53 -0.73
CA ASP A 108 -11.48 5.71 -1.06
C ASP A 108 -10.81 6.76 -0.18
N MET A 109 -11.57 7.72 0.34
CA MET A 109 -11.02 8.83 1.09
C MET A 109 -11.99 9.37 2.13
N LEU A 110 -11.45 9.75 3.29
CA LEU A 110 -12.14 10.50 4.32
C LEU A 110 -11.54 11.90 4.42
N HIS A 111 -12.38 12.90 4.17
CA HIS A 111 -12.10 14.29 4.52
C HIS A 111 -12.66 14.55 5.92
N PHE A 112 -11.79 14.88 6.86
CA PHE A 112 -12.14 15.20 8.24
C PHE A 112 -11.69 16.61 8.57
N LYS A 113 -12.62 17.42 9.08
CA LYS A 113 -12.34 18.78 9.54
C LYS A 113 -12.93 19.00 10.92
N LEU A 114 -12.09 19.49 11.83
CA LEU A 114 -12.46 19.82 13.20
C LEU A 114 -12.06 21.25 13.51
N GLU A 115 -12.96 22.02 14.10
CA GLU A 115 -12.72 23.40 14.52
C GLU A 115 -12.95 23.51 16.03
N LEU A 116 -11.86 23.63 16.78
CA LEU A 116 -11.89 23.78 18.23
C LEU A 116 -11.93 25.28 18.58
N PRO A 117 -13.03 25.79 19.16
CA PRO A 117 -13.09 27.17 19.61
C PRO A 117 -12.14 27.35 20.79
N LEU A 118 -11.29 28.36 20.72
CA LEU A 118 -10.28 28.68 21.71
C LEU A 118 -10.40 30.14 22.13
N GLN A 119 -10.04 30.44 23.37
CA GLN A 119 -9.95 31.81 23.87
C GLN A 119 -8.70 32.51 23.33
N PRO A 120 -8.63 33.86 23.35
CA PRO A 120 -7.44 34.61 22.92
C PRO A 120 -6.17 34.30 23.70
N THR A 121 -6.31 33.86 24.95
CA THR A 121 -5.22 33.51 25.87
C THR A 121 -4.78 32.05 25.78
N GLU A 122 -5.59 31.20 25.14
CA GLU A 122 -5.34 29.76 25.02
C GLU A 122 -4.49 29.48 23.77
N HIS A 123 -3.30 28.88 23.96
CA HIS A 123 -2.43 28.42 22.87
C HIS A 123 -2.32 26.90 22.88
N VAL A 124 -2.58 26.25 21.74
CA VAL A 124 -2.42 24.79 21.63
C VAL A 124 -0.97 24.47 21.27
N LEU A 125 -0.35 23.58 22.05
CA LEU A 125 1.02 23.10 21.84
C LEU A 125 1.08 21.73 21.16
N GLY A 126 0.06 20.91 21.38
CA GLY A 126 0.01 19.54 20.86
C GLY A 126 -1.41 19.03 20.79
N VAL A 127 -1.64 18.04 19.94
CA VAL A 127 -2.96 17.45 19.74
C VAL A 127 -2.83 15.94 19.64
N GLN A 128 -3.66 15.25 20.41
CA GLN A 128 -3.92 13.83 20.28
C GLN A 128 -5.33 13.67 19.70
N LEU A 129 -5.43 13.00 18.56
CA LEU A 129 -6.69 12.76 17.87
C LEU A 129 -6.81 11.27 17.56
N ILE A 130 -7.90 10.67 18.05
CA ILE A 130 -8.26 9.29 17.75
C ILE A 130 -9.54 9.29 16.93
N LEU A 131 -9.46 8.66 15.76
CA LEU A 131 -10.59 8.39 14.88
C LEU A 131 -10.85 6.89 14.86
N THR A 132 -12.13 6.53 14.92
CA THR A 132 -12.56 5.12 14.94
C THR A 132 -13.18 4.72 13.61
N PHE A 133 -12.85 3.51 13.18
CA PHE A 133 -13.29 2.94 11.91
C PHE A 133 -13.78 1.51 12.14
N SER A 134 -14.83 1.11 11.42
CA SER A 134 -15.12 -0.31 11.22
C SER A 134 -14.39 -0.81 9.99
N TYR A 135 -13.87 -2.02 10.10
CA TYR A 135 -13.01 -2.64 9.11
C TYR A 135 -13.52 -4.04 8.83
N GLN A 136 -13.80 -4.34 7.57
CA GLN A 136 -14.23 -5.67 7.11
C GLN A 136 -13.37 -6.13 5.94
N LEU A 137 -12.78 -7.31 6.09
CA LEU A 137 -12.07 -8.03 5.02
C LEU A 137 -13.02 -9.03 4.36
N HIS A 138 -12.88 -9.21 3.06
CA HIS A 138 -13.67 -10.14 2.25
C HIS A 138 -13.25 -11.59 2.46
N VAL A 139 -11.99 -11.84 2.84
CA VAL A 139 -11.54 -13.22 3.06
C VAL A 139 -11.87 -13.68 4.49
N SER A 140 -12.89 -14.56 4.59
CA SER A 140 -13.17 -15.35 5.79
C SER A 140 -12.16 -16.49 5.94
N VAL A 141 -11.76 -16.78 7.18
CA VAL A 141 -10.87 -17.93 7.46
C VAL A 141 -11.62 -19.25 7.23
N ILE A 142 -12.93 -19.25 7.45
CA ILE A 142 -13.79 -20.41 7.22
C ILE A 142 -14.18 -20.44 5.75
N ASN A 143 -13.86 -21.54 5.07
CA ASN A 143 -14.25 -21.77 3.69
C ASN A 143 -15.64 -22.41 3.64
N GLY A 144 -16.68 -21.59 3.48
CA GLY A 144 -18.08 -22.05 3.48
C GLY A 144 -18.46 -22.99 2.33
N THR A 145 -17.63 -23.10 1.29
CA THR A 145 -17.89 -23.94 0.10
C THR A 145 -17.11 -25.25 0.10
N SER A 146 -16.33 -25.55 1.16
CA SER A 146 -15.55 -26.78 1.21
C SER A 146 -16.44 -28.01 1.42
N PRO A 147 -16.24 -29.10 0.67
CA PRO A 147 -16.92 -30.36 0.94
C PRO A 147 -16.26 -31.18 2.08
N PHE A 148 -15.11 -30.75 2.61
CA PHE A 148 -14.32 -31.54 3.56
C PHE A 148 -14.59 -31.13 5.01
N ALA A 149 -14.90 -32.11 5.87
CA ALA A 149 -15.15 -31.89 7.29
C ALA A 149 -13.94 -31.30 8.04
N TYR A 150 -12.72 -31.55 7.56
CA TYR A 150 -11.48 -31.01 8.13
C TYR A 150 -11.45 -29.47 8.12
N ASP A 151 -12.00 -28.83 7.07
CA ASP A 151 -11.99 -27.37 6.95
C ASP A 151 -12.95 -26.67 7.93
N TYR A 152 -13.86 -27.44 8.55
CA TYR A 152 -14.80 -26.97 9.56
C TYR A 152 -14.41 -27.38 10.99
N ASP A 153 -13.28 -28.08 11.16
CA ASP A 153 -12.81 -28.44 12.50
C ASP A 153 -12.34 -27.19 13.25
N LEU A 154 -12.78 -27.05 14.51
CA LEU A 154 -12.45 -25.94 15.37
C LEU A 154 -10.94 -25.81 15.59
N THR A 155 -10.21 -26.94 15.66
CA THR A 155 -8.76 -26.89 15.86
C THR A 155 -8.04 -26.27 14.67
N HIS A 156 -8.45 -26.63 13.45
CA HIS A 156 -7.91 -26.09 12.21
C HIS A 156 -8.29 -24.62 12.01
N ILE A 157 -9.55 -24.27 12.28
CA ILE A 157 -10.01 -22.88 12.21
C ILE A 157 -9.22 -22.00 13.18
N VAL A 158 -9.07 -22.41 14.44
CA VAL A 158 -8.32 -21.64 15.46
C VAL A 158 -6.85 -21.51 15.08
N ALA A 159 -6.22 -22.57 14.58
CA ALA A 159 -4.84 -22.52 14.09
C ALA A 159 -4.71 -21.53 12.91
N ALA A 160 -5.60 -21.59 11.92
CA ALA A 160 -5.62 -20.68 10.78
C ALA A 160 -5.85 -19.22 11.19
N TYR A 161 -6.64 -18.96 12.24
CA TYR A 161 -6.78 -17.62 12.81
C TYR A 161 -5.51 -17.13 13.50
N GLN A 162 -4.79 -18.00 14.22
CA GLN A 162 -3.53 -17.64 14.90
C GLN A 162 -2.39 -17.37 13.90
N GLU A 163 -2.39 -18.06 12.76
CA GLU A 163 -1.43 -17.81 11.67
C GLU A 163 -1.72 -16.51 10.91
N ARG A 164 -2.92 -15.95 11.04
CA ARG A 164 -3.36 -14.75 10.30
C ARG A 164 -2.67 -13.49 10.85
N ASN A 165 -1.48 -13.20 10.34
CA ASN A 165 -0.73 -11.99 10.66
C ASN A 165 -1.27 -10.75 9.92
N VAL A 166 -2.49 -10.32 10.25
CA VAL A 166 -3.11 -9.12 9.67
C VAL A 166 -2.69 -7.89 10.46
N THR A 167 -2.02 -6.96 9.80
CA THR A 167 -1.69 -5.66 10.36
C THR A 167 -2.28 -4.56 9.49
N THR A 168 -2.95 -3.59 10.11
CA THR A 168 -3.39 -2.35 9.45
C THR A 168 -2.47 -1.23 9.90
N VAL A 169 -1.73 -0.63 8.98
CA VAL A 169 -0.81 0.46 9.29
C VAL A 169 -1.27 1.72 8.54
N LEU A 170 -1.35 2.83 9.26
CA LEU A 170 -1.50 4.15 8.63
C LEU A 170 -0.11 4.62 8.24
N ASN A 171 0.20 4.58 6.95
CA ASN A 171 1.49 5.02 6.41
C ASN A 171 1.45 6.51 6.04
N ASP A 172 2.61 7.18 6.11
CA ASP A 172 2.85 8.54 5.60
C ASP A 172 1.97 9.66 6.18
N ALA A 173 1.84 9.69 7.52
CA ALA A 173 1.26 10.83 8.22
C ALA A 173 2.20 12.04 8.13
N ASN A 174 1.80 13.07 7.37
CA ASN A 174 2.57 14.30 7.17
C ASN A 174 1.82 15.50 7.81
N PRO A 175 1.88 15.68 9.14
CA PRO A 175 1.22 16.80 9.79
C PRO A 175 1.96 18.10 9.50
N ILE A 176 1.21 19.14 9.13
CA ILE A 176 1.73 20.49 8.92
C ILE A 176 1.13 21.40 9.97
N TRP A 177 1.98 22.03 10.78
CA TRP A 177 1.57 23.00 11.79
C TRP A 177 1.65 24.42 11.23
N LEU A 178 0.50 25.10 11.12
CA LEU A 178 0.43 26.49 10.67
C LEU A 178 0.26 27.42 11.88
N VAL A 179 1.15 28.41 11.98
CA VAL A 179 1.11 29.46 13.01
C VAL A 179 0.50 30.76 12.45
N GLY A 180 0.06 31.67 13.33
CA GLY A 180 -0.50 32.97 12.91
C GLY A 180 -2.03 33.08 13.00
N ARG A 181 -2.62 32.41 13.99
CA ARG A 181 -4.04 32.49 14.34
C ARG A 181 -4.44 33.90 14.80
N ALA A 182 -5.59 34.41 14.34
CA ALA A 182 -6.23 35.60 14.93
C ALA A 182 -6.80 35.27 16.31
N ALA A 183 -6.84 36.25 17.23
CA ALA A 183 -7.21 36.06 18.64
C ALA A 183 -8.53 35.29 18.86
N GLU A 184 -9.53 35.52 18.01
CA GLU A 184 -10.86 34.89 18.13
C GLU A 184 -11.09 33.72 17.16
N ALA A 185 -10.12 33.39 16.31
CA ALA A 185 -10.27 32.30 15.35
C ALA A 185 -10.17 30.94 16.07
N PRO A 186 -10.97 29.92 15.67
CA PRO A 186 -10.84 28.57 16.19
C PRO A 186 -9.53 27.92 15.71
N PHE A 187 -9.10 26.89 16.42
CA PHE A 187 -8.03 26.00 15.97
C PHE A 187 -8.60 24.94 15.03
N VAL A 188 -8.07 24.87 13.81
CA VAL A 188 -8.61 24.01 12.74
C VAL A 188 -7.68 22.84 12.47
N ILE A 189 -8.22 21.64 12.54
CA ILE A 189 -7.56 20.40 12.13
C ILE A 189 -8.18 19.95 10.82
N ASN A 190 -7.38 19.85 9.76
CA ASN A 190 -7.77 19.25 8.50
C ASN A 190 -6.98 17.95 8.33
N ALA A 191 -7.70 16.82 8.26
CA ALA A 191 -7.11 15.52 8.02
C ALA A 191 -7.74 14.89 6.77
N VAL A 192 -6.89 14.38 5.88
CA VAL A 192 -7.32 13.63 4.69
C VAL A 192 -6.72 12.24 4.82
N ILE A 193 -7.56 11.25 5.02
CA ILE A 193 -7.16 9.85 5.14
C ILE A 193 -7.51 9.18 3.82
N ARG A 194 -6.52 8.54 3.20
CA ARG A 194 -6.69 7.81 1.95
C ARG A 194 -6.65 6.32 2.21
N TYR A 195 -7.59 5.60 1.65
CA TYR A 195 -7.60 4.15 1.63
C TYR A 195 -6.91 3.69 0.34
N PRO A 196 -5.90 2.79 0.43
CA PRO A 196 -5.23 2.29 -0.76
C PRO A 196 -6.23 1.47 -1.59
N VAL A 197 -6.26 1.75 -2.89
CA VAL A 197 -7.06 1.00 -3.87
C VAL A 197 -6.29 -0.24 -4.27
N GLU A 198 -6.99 -1.38 -4.44
CA GLU A 198 -6.35 -2.58 -4.96
C GLU A 198 -5.72 -2.32 -6.33
N PRO A 199 -4.47 -2.75 -6.57
CA PRO A 199 -3.85 -2.64 -7.89
C PRO A 199 -4.72 -3.36 -8.91
N GLY A 200 -5.20 -2.62 -9.91
CA GLY A 200 -6.12 -3.16 -10.90
C GLY A 200 -5.53 -4.31 -11.72
N PHE A 201 -6.39 -5.02 -12.45
CA PHE A 201 -5.99 -6.13 -13.34
C PHE A 201 -4.76 -5.80 -14.20
N TRP A 202 -4.73 -4.61 -14.81
CA TRP A 202 -3.63 -4.18 -15.67
C TRP A 202 -2.31 -3.97 -14.93
N GLU A 203 -2.36 -3.60 -13.66
CA GLU A 203 -1.19 -3.50 -12.81
C GLU A 203 -0.62 -4.88 -12.48
N MET A 204 -1.46 -5.88 -12.27
CA MET A 204 -0.99 -7.26 -12.13
C MET A 204 -0.37 -7.79 -13.43
N VAL A 205 -1.02 -7.53 -14.58
CA VAL A 205 -0.52 -7.94 -15.90
C VAL A 205 0.87 -7.36 -16.16
N LYS A 206 1.12 -6.11 -15.77
CA LYS A 206 2.40 -5.42 -15.99
C LYS A 206 3.61 -6.15 -15.38
N PHE A 207 3.41 -6.88 -14.29
CA PHE A 207 4.49 -7.64 -13.65
C PHE A 207 4.53 -9.08 -14.17
N ALA A 208 3.37 -9.66 -14.49
CA ALA A 208 3.27 -11.01 -15.02
C ALA A 208 3.97 -11.16 -16.39
N TRP A 209 3.83 -10.18 -17.30
CA TRP A 209 4.45 -10.29 -18.63
C TRP A 209 5.97 -10.29 -18.57
N VAL A 210 6.59 -9.55 -17.65
CA VAL A 210 8.05 -9.51 -17.48
C VAL A 210 8.57 -10.90 -17.10
N GLN A 211 7.91 -11.54 -16.13
CA GLN A 211 8.27 -12.90 -15.69
C GLN A 211 8.09 -13.93 -16.82
N TYR A 212 6.97 -13.86 -17.54
CA TYR A 212 6.69 -14.77 -18.65
C TYR A 212 7.73 -14.63 -19.78
N VAL A 213 8.06 -13.39 -20.17
CA VAL A 213 9.04 -13.13 -21.23
C VAL A 213 10.44 -13.60 -20.82
N SER A 214 10.85 -13.40 -19.57
CA SER A 214 12.14 -13.90 -19.07
C SER A 214 12.29 -15.41 -19.21
N ILE A 215 11.24 -16.17 -18.88
CA ILE A 215 11.25 -17.64 -19.01
C ILE A 215 11.18 -18.05 -20.48
N LEU A 216 10.31 -17.40 -21.27
CA LEU A 216 10.12 -17.70 -22.68
C LEU A 216 11.42 -17.58 -23.48
N LEU A 217 12.23 -16.55 -23.24
CA LEU A 217 13.50 -16.34 -23.97
C LEU A 217 14.51 -17.47 -23.71
N ILE A 218 14.59 -17.96 -22.46
CA ILE A 218 15.44 -19.10 -22.11
C ILE A 218 14.96 -20.35 -22.83
N PHE A 219 13.64 -20.62 -22.81
CA PHE A 219 13.06 -21.74 -23.52
C PHE A 219 13.34 -21.70 -25.02
N LEU A 220 13.11 -20.55 -25.68
CA LEU A 220 13.38 -20.40 -27.11
C LEU A 220 14.86 -20.61 -27.44
N TRP A 221 15.76 -20.13 -26.60
CA TRP A 221 17.20 -20.34 -26.77
C TRP A 221 17.58 -21.82 -26.68
N VAL A 222 17.04 -22.54 -25.67
CA VAL A 222 17.26 -23.99 -25.50
C VAL A 222 16.67 -24.76 -26.68
N PHE A 223 15.42 -24.50 -27.06
CA PHE A 223 14.77 -25.16 -28.20
C PHE A 223 15.53 -24.93 -29.49
N LYS A 224 16.06 -23.73 -29.73
CA LYS A 224 16.90 -23.44 -30.89
C LYS A 224 18.17 -24.30 -30.89
N ARG A 225 18.83 -24.47 -29.74
CA ARG A 225 20.00 -25.34 -29.59
C ARG A 225 19.68 -26.81 -29.83
N ILE A 226 18.59 -27.31 -29.26
CA ILE A 226 18.12 -28.68 -29.46
C ILE A 226 17.79 -28.92 -30.93
N LYS A 227 17.06 -27.99 -31.57
CA LYS A 227 16.71 -28.07 -32.99
C LYS A 227 17.97 -28.20 -33.85
N ILE A 228 18.95 -27.30 -33.65
CA ILE A 228 20.22 -27.33 -34.38
C ILE A 228 20.94 -28.67 -34.15
N PHE A 229 21.01 -29.16 -32.92
CA PHE A 229 21.62 -30.44 -32.58
C PHE A 229 20.94 -31.62 -33.29
N VAL A 230 19.60 -31.68 -33.29
CA VAL A 230 18.82 -32.75 -33.92
C VAL A 230 19.05 -32.78 -35.43
N PHE A 231 19.04 -31.62 -36.09
CA PHE A 231 19.25 -31.54 -37.55
C PHE A 231 20.71 -31.75 -37.96
N GLN A 232 21.69 -31.30 -37.16
CA GLN A 232 23.11 -31.52 -37.45
C GLN A 232 23.52 -32.98 -37.25
N ASN A 233 23.01 -33.65 -36.21
CA ASN A 233 23.38 -35.03 -35.90
C ASN A 233 22.46 -36.08 -36.53
N GLN A 234 21.52 -35.68 -37.41
CA GLN A 234 20.56 -36.57 -38.09
C GLN A 234 19.87 -37.56 -37.15
N VAL A 235 19.50 -37.11 -35.95
CA VAL A 235 18.84 -37.96 -34.94
C VAL A 235 17.44 -38.40 -35.38
N VAL A 236 16.87 -37.70 -36.38
CA VAL A 236 15.59 -38.01 -37.00
C VAL A 236 15.82 -38.31 -38.49
N THR A 237 15.16 -39.34 -39.01
CA THR A 237 15.24 -39.76 -40.41
C THR A 237 14.76 -38.64 -41.35
N THR A 238 15.70 -37.99 -42.03
CA THR A 238 15.39 -37.00 -43.06
C THR A 238 15.25 -37.70 -44.41
N ILE A 239 14.06 -37.68 -45.01
CA ILE A 239 13.87 -38.10 -46.40
C ILE A 239 14.32 -36.97 -47.35
N PRO A 240 15.31 -37.20 -48.23
CA PRO A 240 15.67 -36.20 -49.23
C PRO A 240 14.54 -36.12 -50.27
N VAL A 241 13.94 -34.94 -50.40
CA VAL A 241 13.03 -34.64 -51.51
C VAL A 241 13.90 -34.33 -52.73
N THR A 242 13.90 -35.23 -53.70
CA THR A 242 14.52 -35.00 -55.01
C THR A 242 13.89 -33.77 -55.65
N ALA A 243 14.69 -32.75 -55.94
CA ALA A 243 14.24 -31.57 -56.68
C ALA A 243 13.77 -32.02 -58.08
N MET A 244 12.48 -31.84 -58.36
CA MET A 244 11.97 -32.03 -59.71
C MET A 244 12.51 -30.92 -60.62
N PRO A 245 12.98 -31.25 -61.84
CA PRO A 245 13.46 -30.24 -62.78
C PRO A 245 12.32 -29.28 -63.17
N PRO A 246 12.61 -27.98 -63.38
CA PRO A 246 11.62 -27.00 -63.77
C PRO A 246 11.29 -27.19 -65.26
N GLY A 247 10.27 -27.97 -65.56
CA GLY A 247 9.81 -28.14 -66.93
C GLY A 247 8.82 -29.26 -67.07
N GLU A 248 7.54 -28.94 -66.92
CA GLU A 248 6.41 -29.38 -67.76
C GLU A 248 5.10 -29.21 -66.99
N VAL A 249 4.57 -27.99 -66.99
CA VAL A 249 3.14 -27.74 -66.79
C VAL A 249 2.69 -26.85 -67.95
N TYR A 250 2.42 -27.46 -69.10
CA TYR A 250 1.51 -26.91 -70.09
C TYR A 250 0.23 -27.76 -70.04
N LYS A 251 -0.81 -27.22 -69.40
CA LYS A 251 -2.17 -27.70 -69.64
C LYS A 251 -2.66 -26.99 -70.91
N GLU A 252 -2.75 -27.71 -72.01
CA GLU A 252 -3.58 -27.27 -73.13
C GLU A 252 -5.04 -27.40 -72.73
N HIS A 253 -5.76 -26.28 -72.81
CA HIS A 253 -7.21 -26.24 -72.83
C HIS A 253 -7.66 -26.62 -74.25
N LEU A 254 -8.28 -27.79 -74.42
CA LEU A 254 -9.08 -28.10 -75.59
C LEU A 254 -10.56 -27.86 -75.24
N SER A 255 -11.22 -27.09 -76.11
CA SER A 255 -12.66 -26.80 -76.17
C SER A 255 -13.53 -28.04 -76.20
#